data_AF-A0AAT9HYG5-F1
#
_entry.id   AF-A0AAT9HYG5-F1
#
_cell.length_a   1.000
_cell.length_b   1.000
_cell.length_c   1.000
_cell.angle_alpha   90.00
_cell.angle_beta   90.00
_cell.angle_gamma   90.00
#
_symmetry.space_group_name_H-M   'P 1'
#
loop_
_entity.id
_entity.type
_entity.pdbx_description
1 polymer ?
#
loop_
_entity_poly.entity_id
_entity_poly.type
_entity_poly.pdbx_seq_one_letter_code
_entity_poly.pdbx_strand_id
1 'polypeptide(L)'
;MVHGPLRLTAAARGVLRAAGISLLFLPILLAPSVHPPMLFFIVFYGLDWVATVPPTLALCREHYGDDSPIVFGWVLASHQVGAAVVAFAGVWHGTRSARTTWSGTRRERCARRRR
;
A
#
# COMPACT_ATOMS: atom_id res chain seq x y z
N MET A 1 -5.46 30.47 26.52
CA MET A 1 -5.00 30.41 25.11
C MET A 1 -3.92 29.32 24.94
N VAL A 2 -4.17 28.07 25.40
CA VAL A 2 -3.17 26.97 25.45
C VAL A 2 -3.83 25.59 25.22
N HIS A 3 -4.46 25.37 24.05
CA HIS A 3 -5.06 24.06 23.71
C HIS A 3 -4.73 23.58 22.27
N GLY A 4 -3.56 23.94 21.73
CA GLY A 4 -3.24 23.79 20.30
C GLY A 4 -2.52 22.52 19.80
N PRO A 5 -1.53 21.91 20.49
CA PRO A 5 -0.65 20.92 19.82
C PRO A 5 -1.05 19.43 20.01
N LEU A 6 -1.82 19.10 21.06
CA LEU A 6 -2.15 17.71 21.39
C LEU A 6 -3.28 17.10 20.53
N ARG A 7 -4.20 17.93 20.01
CA ARG A 7 -5.33 17.46 19.18
C ARG A 7 -4.90 17.12 17.75
N LEU A 8 -3.97 17.90 17.19
CA LEU A 8 -3.42 17.67 15.85
C LEU A 8 -2.54 16.42 15.79
N THR A 9 -1.72 16.18 16.81
CA THR A 9 -0.87 14.97 16.88
C THR A 9 -1.66 13.69 17.17
N ALA A 10 -2.77 13.77 17.89
CA ALA A 10 -3.69 12.63 18.09
C ALA A 10 -4.52 12.35 16.82
N ALA A 11 -5.01 13.39 16.13
CA ALA A 11 -5.71 13.24 14.86
C ALA A 11 -4.80 12.71 13.75
N ALA A 12 -3.56 13.21 13.65
CA ALA A 12 -2.57 12.72 12.69
C ALA A 12 -2.16 11.26 12.95
N ARG A 13 -1.99 10.86 14.24
CA ARG A 13 -1.78 9.46 14.61
C ARG A 13 -3.01 8.58 14.35
N GLY A 14 -4.21 9.13 14.53
CA GLY A 14 -5.48 8.46 14.23
C GLY A 14 -5.67 8.19 12.75
N VAL A 15 -5.37 9.18 11.89
CA VAL A 15 -5.40 9.05 10.43
C VAL A 15 -4.36 8.05 9.93
N LEU A 16 -3.12 8.08 10.47
CA LEU A 16 -2.08 7.11 10.11
C LEU A 16 -2.46 5.66 10.46
N ARG A 17 -3.24 5.46 11.54
CA ARG A 17 -3.80 4.14 11.89
C ARG A 17 -4.98 3.76 11.00
N ALA A 18 -5.83 4.70 10.62
CA ALA A 18 -6.98 4.44 9.74
C ALA A 18 -6.53 3.99 8.34
N ALA A 19 -5.49 4.61 7.78
CA ALA A 19 -4.91 4.24 6.49
C ALA A 19 -4.37 2.79 6.46
N GLY A 20 -3.68 2.36 7.53
CA GLY A 20 -3.17 0.99 7.65
C GLY A 20 -4.27 -0.06 7.91
N ILE A 21 -5.34 0.32 8.62
CA ILE A 21 -6.49 -0.56 8.89
C ILE A 21 -7.34 -0.76 7.62
N SER A 22 -7.44 0.25 6.75
CA SER A 22 -8.12 0.13 5.46
C SER A 22 -7.48 -0.93 4.55
N LEU A 23 -6.14 -1.06 4.59
CA LEU A 23 -5.40 -2.07 3.83
C LEU A 23 -5.69 -3.53 4.27
N LEU A 24 -6.08 -3.74 5.53
CA LEU A 24 -6.44 -5.07 6.04
C LEU A 24 -7.76 -5.60 5.46
N PHE A 25 -8.62 -4.72 4.93
CA PHE A 25 -9.88 -5.11 4.29
C PHE A 25 -9.77 -5.38 2.78
N LEU A 26 -8.60 -5.12 2.17
CA LEU A 26 -8.34 -5.36 0.74
C LEU A 26 -8.57 -6.83 0.29
N PRO A 27 -8.24 -7.88 1.08
CA PRO A 27 -8.50 -9.27 0.69
C PRO A 27 -9.99 -9.62 0.59
N ILE A 28 -10.85 -8.90 1.33
CA ILE A 28 -12.29 -9.11 1.37
C ILE A 28 -12.98 -8.42 0.17
N LEU A 29 -12.42 -7.31 -0.32
CA LEU A 29 -12.93 -6.55 -1.47
C LEU A 29 -12.56 -7.16 -2.83
N LEU A 30 -11.50 -7.98 -2.89
CA LEU A 30 -11.07 -8.71 -4.10
C LEU A 30 -11.83 -10.03 -4.34
N ALA A 31 -12.97 -10.23 -3.68
CA ALA A 31 -13.84 -11.37 -3.94
C ALA A 31 -14.42 -11.32 -5.38
N PRO A 32 -14.76 -12.46 -6.01
CA PRO A 32 -15.02 -12.56 -7.46
C PRO A 32 -16.18 -11.72 -8.03
N SER A 33 -17.00 -11.10 -7.18
CA SER A 33 -18.13 -10.27 -7.56
C SER A 33 -17.92 -8.82 -7.16
N VAL A 34 -17.47 -8.00 -8.11
CA VAL A 34 -17.34 -6.55 -7.96
C VAL A 34 -18.72 -5.95 -7.74
N HIS A 35 -19.03 -5.67 -6.47
CA HIS A 35 -20.23 -4.95 -6.08
C HIS A 35 -19.94 -3.44 -5.98
N PRO A 36 -20.96 -2.57 -6.11
CA PRO A 36 -20.89 -1.11 -5.88
C PRO A 36 -19.96 -0.59 -4.74
N PRO A 37 -19.75 -1.29 -3.61
CA PRO A 37 -18.73 -0.96 -2.59
C PRO A 37 -17.29 -0.72 -3.08
N MET A 38 -16.87 -1.25 -4.23
CA MET A 38 -15.51 -1.05 -4.72
C MET A 38 -15.23 0.41 -5.13
N LEU A 39 -16.21 1.10 -5.73
CA LEU A 39 -16.08 2.53 -6.08
C LEU A 39 -16.00 3.40 -4.83
N PHE A 40 -16.80 3.09 -3.81
CA PHE A 40 -16.75 3.79 -2.52
C PHE A 40 -15.37 3.60 -1.88
N PHE A 41 -14.83 2.37 -1.89
CA PHE A 41 -13.48 2.12 -1.38
C PHE A 41 -12.42 2.93 -2.12
N ILE A 42 -12.43 2.95 -3.46
CA ILE A 42 -11.44 3.70 -4.25
C ILE A 42 -11.51 5.21 -3.93
N VAL A 43 -12.72 5.78 -3.87
CA VAL A 43 -12.88 7.21 -3.58
C VAL A 43 -12.42 7.53 -2.17
N PHE A 44 -12.87 6.81 -1.14
CA PHE A 44 -12.49 7.10 0.24
C PHE A 44 -11.01 6.83 0.51
N TYR A 45 -10.47 5.72 0.02
CA TYR A 45 -9.05 5.39 0.14
C TYR A 45 -8.18 6.38 -0.64
N GLY A 46 -8.60 6.76 -1.85
CA GLY A 46 -7.90 7.76 -2.66
C GLY A 46 -7.90 9.14 -2.00
N LEU A 47 -9.03 9.56 -1.45
CA LEU A 47 -9.13 10.83 -0.71
C LEU A 47 -8.33 10.80 0.59
N ASP A 48 -8.35 9.71 1.35
CA ASP A 48 -7.54 9.53 2.55
C ASP A 48 -6.04 9.63 2.23
N TRP A 49 -5.59 8.97 1.17
CA TRP A 49 -4.20 9.05 0.71
C TRP A 49 -3.77 10.49 0.37
N VAL A 50 -4.56 11.22 -0.42
CA VAL A 50 -4.27 12.63 -0.74
C VAL A 50 -4.36 13.51 0.52
N ALA A 51 -5.30 13.25 1.42
CA ALA A 51 -5.49 13.99 2.66
C ALA A 51 -4.31 13.87 3.62
N THR A 52 -3.49 12.81 3.51
CA THR A 52 -2.26 12.67 4.30
C THR A 52 -1.06 13.47 3.76
N VAL A 53 -1.14 14.01 2.54
CA VAL A 53 -0.05 14.81 1.95
C VAL A 53 0.11 16.17 2.64
N PRO A 54 -0.94 17.00 2.82
CA PRO A 54 -0.84 18.28 3.51
C PRO A 54 -0.26 18.21 4.94
N PRO A 55 -0.68 17.29 5.83
CA PRO A 55 -0.10 17.21 7.17
C PRO A 55 1.36 16.73 7.14
N THR A 56 1.75 15.89 6.18
CA THR A 56 3.15 15.48 6.01
C THR A 56 4.03 16.65 5.59
N LEU A 57 3.58 17.44 4.61
CA LEU A 57 4.30 18.63 4.17
C LEU A 57 4.37 19.71 5.26
N ALA A 58 3.31 19.85 6.07
CA ALA A 58 3.31 20.75 7.22
C ALA A 58 4.37 20.36 8.25
N LEU A 59 4.51 19.07 8.56
CA LEU A 59 5.57 18.57 9.45
C LEU A 59 6.97 18.80 8.86
N CYS A 60 7.16 18.56 7.56
CA CYS A 60 8.42 18.85 6.89
C CYS A 60 8.77 20.35 6.98
N ARG A 61 7.79 21.24 6.81
CA ARG A 61 7.99 22.68 6.94
C ARG A 61 8.33 23.11 8.36
N GLU A 62 7.66 22.54 9.36
CA GLU A 62 7.90 22.86 10.77
C GLU A 62 9.32 22.48 11.21
N HIS A 63 9.86 21.35 10.72
CA HIS A 63 11.16 20.83 11.17
C HIS A 63 12.34 21.25 10.27
N TYR A 64 12.10 21.44 8.97
CA TYR A 64 13.16 21.66 7.98
C TYR A 64 13.06 23.00 7.24
N GLY A 65 12.02 23.81 7.50
CA GLY A 65 11.89 25.17 6.94
C GLY A 65 12.00 25.19 5.41
N ASP A 66 12.97 25.94 4.90
CA ASP A 66 13.21 26.13 3.46
C ASP A 66 13.69 24.84 2.76
N ASP A 67 14.31 23.90 3.49
CA ASP A 67 14.73 22.60 2.96
C ASP A 67 13.59 21.58 2.88
N SER A 68 12.39 21.93 3.36
CA SER A 68 11.23 21.05 3.37
C SER A 68 10.86 20.40 2.03
N PRO A 69 10.99 21.05 0.84
CA PRO A 69 10.67 20.41 -0.43
C PRO A 69 11.65 19.27 -0.77
N ILE A 70 12.92 19.41 -0.41
CA ILE A 70 13.96 18.40 -0.66
C ILE A 70 13.69 17.17 0.23
N VAL A 71 13.42 17.40 1.51
CA VAL A 71 13.09 16.32 2.46
C VAL A 71 11.83 15.58 2.04
N PHE A 72 10.77 16.33 1.67
CA PHE A 72 9.54 15.73 1.16
C PHE A 72 9.77 14.93 -0.14
N GLY A 73 10.67 15.39 -1.01
CA GLY A 73 11.10 14.66 -2.19
C GLY A 73 11.72 13.30 -1.86
N TRP A 74 12.59 13.23 -0.85
CA TRP A 74 13.17 11.97 -0.37
C TRP A 74 12.15 11.05 0.29
N VAL A 75 11.15 11.59 1.00
CA VAL A 75 10.01 10.81 1.53
C VAL A 75 9.25 10.15 0.39
N LEU A 76 8.92 10.90 -0.67
CA LEU A 76 8.24 10.35 -1.84
C LEU A 76 9.10 9.33 -2.61
N ALA A 77 10.39 9.59 -2.77
CA ALA A 77 11.31 8.64 -3.39
C ALA A 77 11.35 7.31 -2.63
N SER A 78 11.43 7.37 -1.30
CA SER A 78 11.38 6.19 -0.44
C SER A 78 10.07 5.41 -0.58
N HIS A 79 8.94 6.12 -0.76
CA HIS A 79 7.65 5.50 -1.03
C HIS A 79 7.65 4.70 -2.34
N GLN A 80 8.20 5.27 -3.42
CA GLN A 80 8.31 4.58 -4.72
C GLN A 80 9.22 3.34 -4.63
N VAL A 81 10.34 3.45 -3.90
CA VAL A 81 11.24 2.31 -3.67
C VAL A 81 10.52 1.19 -2.92
N GLY A 82 9.76 1.51 -1.87
CA GLY A 82 8.96 0.53 -1.14
C GLY A 82 7.92 -0.17 -2.03
N ALA A 83 7.20 0.59 -2.86
CA ALA A 83 6.24 0.03 -3.82
C ALA A 83 6.90 -0.92 -4.82
N ALA A 84 8.09 -0.55 -5.34
CA ALA A 84 8.85 -1.39 -6.24
C ALA A 84 9.30 -2.71 -5.60
N VAL A 85 9.75 -2.68 -4.33
CA VAL A 85 10.16 -3.88 -3.58
C VAL A 85 8.98 -4.84 -3.40
N VAL A 86 7.81 -4.33 -3.01
CA VAL A 86 6.60 -5.16 -2.81
C VAL A 86 6.14 -5.76 -4.14
N ALA A 87 6.09 -4.97 -5.20
CA ALA A 87 5.72 -5.44 -6.53
C ALA A 87 6.69 -6.53 -7.03
N PHE A 88 7.99 -6.31 -6.85
CA PHE A 88 9.02 -7.28 -7.20
C PHE A 88 8.87 -8.59 -6.41
N ALA A 89 8.66 -8.51 -5.10
CA ALA A 89 8.42 -9.68 -4.26
C ALA A 89 7.19 -10.47 -4.74
N GLY A 90 6.08 -9.79 -5.07
CA GLY A 90 4.88 -10.42 -5.61
C GLY A 90 5.14 -11.21 -6.90
N VAL A 91 5.84 -10.60 -7.87
CA VAL A 91 6.23 -11.27 -9.12
C VAL A 91 7.17 -12.45 -8.85
N TRP A 92 8.15 -12.26 -7.98
CA TRP A 92 9.10 -13.30 -7.60
C TRP A 92 8.43 -14.52 -6.93
N HIS A 93 7.45 -14.29 -6.05
CA HIS A 93 6.64 -15.35 -5.45
C HIS A 93 5.74 -16.03 -6.50
N GLY A 94 5.08 -15.25 -7.36
CA GLY A 94 4.22 -15.79 -8.42
C GLY A 94 4.96 -16.67 -9.42
N THR A 95 6.15 -16.26 -9.86
CA THR A 95 6.97 -17.03 -10.81
C THR A 95 7.45 -18.36 -10.24
N ARG A 96 7.68 -18.44 -8.92
CA ARG A 96 8.03 -19.69 -8.23
C ARG A 96 6.85 -20.64 -8.13
N SER A 97 5.68 -20.13 -7.76
CA SER A 97 4.43 -20.90 -7.73
C SER A 97 4.05 -21.42 -9.12
N ALA A 98 4.24 -20.62 -10.17
CA ALA A 98 4.01 -21.06 -11.55
C ALA A 98 4.99 -22.16 -11.98
N ARG A 99 6.28 -22.04 -11.61
CA ARG A 99 7.31 -23.02 -11.96
C ARG A 99 7.07 -24.38 -11.30
N THR A 100 6.72 -24.41 -10.01
CA THR A 100 6.40 -25.66 -9.30
C THR A 100 5.17 -26.33 -9.90
N THR A 101 4.11 -25.57 -10.17
CA THR A 101 2.87 -26.06 -10.77
C THR A 101 3.09 -26.63 -12.18
N TRP A 102 3.83 -25.92 -13.04
CA TRP A 102 4.16 -26.40 -14.38
C TRP A 102 5.05 -27.65 -14.35
N SER A 103 6.01 -27.72 -13.43
CA SER A 103 6.86 -28.90 -13.27
C SER A 103 6.11 -30.14 -12.79
N GLY A 104 5.14 -29.98 -11.88
CA GLY A 104 4.28 -31.06 -11.39
C GLY A 104 3.37 -31.60 -12.47
N THR A 105 2.63 -30.71 -13.15
CA THR A 105 1.73 -31.09 -14.26
C THR A 105 2.48 -31.74 -15.42
N ARG A 106 3.73 -31.34 -15.71
CA ARG A 106 4.56 -31.99 -16.74
C ARG A 106 4.95 -33.43 -16.34
N ARG A 107 5.31 -33.66 -15.08
CA ARG A 107 5.66 -35.00 -14.57
C ARG A 107 4.47 -35.96 -14.63
N GLU A 108 3.29 -35.51 -14.23
CA GLU A 108 2.05 -36.29 -14.31
C GLU A 108 1.70 -36.66 -15.75
N ARG A 109 1.82 -35.71 -16.69
CA ARG A 109 1.55 -35.96 -18.11
C ARG A 109 2.50 -36.98 -18.72
N CYS A 110 3.80 -36.92 -18.36
CA CYS A 110 4.78 -37.94 -18.77
C CYS A 110 4.50 -39.31 -18.16
N ALA A 111 4.07 -39.37 -16.89
CA ALA A 111 3.71 -40.63 -16.23
C ALA A 111 2.46 -41.28 -16.87
N ARG A 112 1.46 -40.47 -17.27
CA ARG A 112 0.27 -40.94 -17.99
C ARG A 112 0.56 -41.42 -19.41
N ARG A 113 1.56 -40.84 -20.09
CA ARG A 113 1.95 -41.22 -21.47
C ARG A 113 2.84 -42.47 -21.53
N ARG A 114 3.34 -42.93 -20.38
CA ARG A 114 4.15 -44.16 -20.23
C ARG A 114 3.35 -45.37 -19.73
N ARG A 115 2.05 -45.20 -19.47
CA ARG A 115 1.08 -46.27 -19.23
C ARG A 115 0.27 -46.46 -20.51
#